data_AF-A0AAN8R5S2-F1
#
_entry.id   AF-A0AAN8R5S2-F1
#
_cell.length_a   1.000
_cell.length_b   1.000
_cell.length_c   1.000
_cell.angle_alpha   90.00
_cell.angle_beta   90.00
_cell.angle_gamma   90.00
#
_symmetry.space_group_name_H-M   'P 1'
#
loop_
_entity.id
_entity.type
_entity.pdbx_description
1 polymer ?
#
loop_
_entity_poly.entity_id
_entity_poly.type
_entity_poly.pdbx_seq_one_letter_code
_entity_poly.pdbx_strand_id
1 'polypeptide(L)'
;MVRSVREDGSRLSTIEDLKDSGFGRPPPRHGLKLLFWFANECVAFNHNGNMLVQCHPERGDFGFHYFGNFEKILPVLLRDHRESYFEVGNLNTETYSKAEDLPDYVRKDYGLSLGYRQCNKDRIIIRLRQGDVTATYVTEHKEDGGRGEFDSERTHLVNPDLIRIIRDPELELATFLDQTGYMGLSLRERLLRAFKQKSDVISGEYDSEPPERSGPDQNTWDDLVRTTWDPEQHQTTSQLGLSLRQRFTSVFVVMLVVLLVITLIVLVILGKL
;
A
#
# COMPACT_ATOMS: atom_id res chain seq x y z
N MET A 1 1.95 -31.33 -15.33
CA MET A 1 0.68 -30.99 -16.01
C MET A 1 0.29 -29.61 -15.54
N VAL A 2 0.66 -28.57 -16.30
CA VAL A 2 0.39 -27.17 -15.93
C VAL A 2 -1.10 -26.96 -16.11
N ARG A 3 -1.84 -26.71 -15.03
CA ARG A 3 -3.22 -26.25 -15.13
C ARG A 3 -3.18 -24.95 -15.92
N SER A 4 -3.70 -24.99 -17.15
CA SER A 4 -4.14 -23.79 -17.85
C SER A 4 -4.94 -22.98 -16.85
N VAL A 5 -4.56 -21.72 -16.65
CA VAL A 5 -5.40 -20.74 -15.98
C VAL A 5 -6.80 -20.91 -16.56
N ARG A 6 -7.77 -21.21 -15.70
CA ARG A 6 -9.16 -21.34 -16.09
C ARG A 6 -9.48 -20.03 -16.82
N GLU A 7 -10.16 -20.09 -17.97
CA GLU A 7 -10.81 -18.88 -18.52
C GLU A 7 -11.82 -18.27 -17.51
N ASP A 8 -12.08 -18.99 -16.42
CA ASP A 8 -12.74 -18.60 -15.18
C ASP A 8 -11.72 -18.35 -14.04
N GLY A 9 -10.73 -17.48 -14.26
CA GLY A 9 -10.02 -16.86 -13.13
C GLY A 9 -11.04 -16.12 -12.26
N SER A 10 -10.87 -16.08 -10.94
CA SER A 10 -11.84 -15.39 -10.06
C SER A 10 -11.98 -13.94 -10.51
N ARG A 11 -13.15 -13.64 -11.06
CA ARG A 11 -13.48 -12.35 -11.65
C ARG A 11 -14.07 -11.46 -10.57
N LEU A 12 -13.41 -10.33 -10.29
CA LEU A 12 -13.91 -9.35 -9.34
C LEU A 12 -14.92 -8.45 -10.04
N SER A 13 -16.19 -8.55 -9.65
CA SER A 13 -17.30 -7.79 -10.24
C SER A 13 -17.91 -6.78 -9.28
N THR A 14 -17.65 -6.90 -7.98
CA THR A 14 -18.19 -6.04 -6.93
C THR A 14 -17.11 -5.58 -5.94
N ILE A 15 -17.45 -4.58 -5.12
CA ILE A 15 -16.60 -4.14 -4.00
C ILE A 15 -16.42 -5.26 -2.97
N GLU A 16 -17.44 -6.10 -2.77
CA GLU A 16 -17.34 -7.25 -1.86
C GLU A 16 -16.37 -8.31 -2.42
N ASP A 17 -16.37 -8.57 -3.74
CA ASP A 17 -15.37 -9.47 -4.35
C ASP A 17 -13.94 -8.96 -4.11
N LEU A 18 -13.71 -7.65 -4.24
CA LEU A 18 -12.41 -7.03 -3.93
C LEU A 18 -12.03 -7.26 -2.46
N LYS A 19 -12.96 -7.03 -1.54
CA LYS A 19 -12.75 -7.24 -0.11
C LYS A 19 -12.43 -8.70 0.21
N ASP A 20 -13.13 -9.65 -0.39
CA ASP A 20 -12.96 -11.08 -0.16
C ASP A 20 -11.67 -11.62 -0.78
N SER A 21 -11.24 -11.06 -1.92
CA SER A 21 -9.94 -11.38 -2.53
C SER A 21 -8.75 -11.05 -1.62
N GLY A 22 -8.90 -10.06 -0.74
CA GLY A 22 -7.82 -9.53 0.10
C GLY A 22 -6.78 -8.72 -0.65
N PHE A 23 -7.01 -8.37 -1.92
CA PHE A 23 -6.12 -7.53 -2.71
C PHE A 23 -5.85 -6.18 -2.03
N GLY A 24 -4.60 -5.73 -2.05
CA GLY A 24 -4.18 -4.47 -1.42
C GLY A 24 -4.37 -4.41 0.10
N ARG A 25 -4.55 -5.56 0.77
CA ARG A 25 -4.78 -5.66 2.22
C ARG A 25 -3.86 -6.67 2.90
N PRO A 26 -3.53 -6.49 4.18
CA PRO A 26 -3.84 -5.34 5.05
C PRO A 26 -2.96 -4.11 4.75
N PRO A 27 -3.19 -2.95 5.41
CA PRO A 27 -2.26 -1.83 5.35
C PRO A 27 -0.89 -2.31 5.88
N PRO A 28 0.23 -1.80 5.36
CA PRO A 28 0.40 -0.62 4.51
C PRO A 28 0.40 -0.89 2.99
N ARG A 29 -0.25 -1.96 2.52
CA ARG A 29 -0.36 -2.26 1.09
C ARG A 29 -1.06 -1.13 0.32
N HIS A 30 -0.59 -0.86 -0.89
CA HIS A 30 -1.07 0.27 -1.71
C HIS A 30 -2.05 -0.17 -2.81
N GLY A 31 -2.24 -1.48 -3.03
CA GLY A 31 -3.00 -2.00 -4.18
C GLY A 31 -4.39 -1.41 -4.36
N LEU A 32 -5.16 -1.26 -3.27
CA LEU A 32 -6.50 -0.65 -3.34
C LEU A 32 -6.43 0.83 -3.74
N LYS A 33 -5.49 1.59 -3.18
CA LYS A 33 -5.28 3.00 -3.53
C LYS A 33 -4.83 3.14 -4.98
N LEU A 34 -3.98 2.23 -5.45
CA LEU A 34 -3.55 2.16 -6.84
C LEU A 34 -4.73 1.85 -7.78
N LEU A 35 -5.63 0.93 -7.41
CA LEU A 35 -6.84 0.61 -8.20
C LEU A 35 -7.81 1.79 -8.26
N PHE A 36 -7.97 2.51 -7.15
CA PHE A 36 -8.78 3.72 -7.09
C PHE A 36 -8.23 4.80 -8.04
N TRP A 37 -6.92 5.07 -7.98
CA TRP A 37 -6.24 5.97 -8.91
C TRP A 37 -6.42 5.51 -10.38
N PHE A 38 -6.17 4.23 -10.65
CA PHE A 38 -6.27 3.68 -12.01
C PHE A 38 -7.66 3.93 -12.61
N ALA A 39 -8.72 3.62 -11.86
CA ALA A 39 -10.09 3.79 -12.30
C ALA A 39 -10.47 5.26 -12.58
N ASN A 40 -9.99 6.18 -11.73
CA ASN A 40 -10.36 7.60 -11.77
C ASN A 40 -9.52 8.44 -12.73
N GLU A 41 -8.23 8.13 -12.88
CA GLU A 41 -7.27 9.01 -13.57
C GLU A 41 -6.59 8.36 -14.79
N CYS A 42 -6.37 7.05 -14.81
CA CYS A 42 -5.59 6.39 -15.87
C CYS A 42 -6.45 5.84 -17.01
N VAL A 43 -7.75 5.67 -16.81
CA VAL A 43 -8.68 5.18 -17.84
C VAL A 43 -9.89 6.08 -18.00
N ALA A 44 -10.64 5.90 -19.07
CA ALA A 44 -11.97 6.48 -19.29
C ALA A 44 -12.83 5.50 -20.09
N PHE A 45 -14.15 5.70 -20.11
CA PHE A 45 -15.05 4.93 -20.95
C PHE A 45 -15.58 5.79 -22.09
N ASN A 46 -15.54 5.27 -23.31
CA ASN A 46 -16.18 5.94 -24.45
C ASN A 46 -17.69 5.64 -24.52
N HIS A 47 -18.38 6.26 -25.47
CA HIS A 47 -19.83 6.11 -25.67
C HIS A 47 -20.27 4.66 -26.01
N ASN A 48 -19.35 3.83 -26.51
CA ASN A 48 -19.61 2.41 -26.79
C ASN A 48 -19.34 1.51 -25.56
N GLY A 49 -18.94 2.10 -24.44
CA GLY A 49 -18.59 1.36 -23.22
C GLY A 49 -17.20 0.71 -23.26
N ASN A 50 -16.36 1.02 -24.26
CA ASN A 50 -14.97 0.54 -24.27
C ASN A 50 -14.13 1.35 -23.29
N MET A 51 -13.24 0.68 -22.57
CA MET A 51 -12.29 1.30 -21.66
C MET A 51 -11.05 1.76 -22.44
N LEU A 52 -10.73 3.04 -22.37
CA LEU A 52 -9.61 3.69 -23.04
C LEU A 52 -8.57 4.08 -22.01
N VAL A 53 -7.29 3.82 -22.31
CA VAL A 53 -6.19 4.33 -21.50
C VAL A 53 -6.04 5.84 -21.71
N GLN A 54 -5.83 6.60 -20.65
CA GLN A 54 -5.60 8.05 -20.65
C GLN A 54 -4.13 8.42 -20.35
N CYS A 55 -3.40 7.49 -19.73
CA CYS A 55 -1.97 7.53 -19.49
C CYS A 55 -1.19 6.91 -20.68
N HIS A 56 0.14 7.03 -20.72
CA HIS A 56 0.99 6.36 -21.72
C HIS A 56 1.86 5.23 -21.14
N PRO A 57 1.32 4.00 -20.97
CA PRO A 57 2.09 2.86 -20.48
C PRO A 57 3.35 2.55 -21.29
N GLU A 58 3.31 2.76 -22.60
CA GLU A 58 4.45 2.58 -23.51
C GLU A 58 5.59 3.59 -23.27
N ARG A 59 5.29 4.74 -22.65
CA ARG A 59 6.27 5.75 -22.25
C ARG A 59 6.71 5.60 -20.79
N GLY A 60 6.15 4.61 -20.10
CA GLY A 60 6.39 4.33 -18.69
C GLY A 60 5.82 5.36 -17.71
N ASP A 61 4.82 6.14 -18.13
CA ASP A 61 4.11 7.07 -17.23
C ASP A 61 3.70 6.36 -15.94
N PHE A 62 3.77 7.03 -14.79
CA PHE A 62 3.42 6.46 -13.49
C PHE A 62 4.18 5.17 -13.09
N GLY A 63 5.28 4.86 -13.77
CA GLY A 63 6.05 3.63 -13.56
C GLY A 63 5.53 2.40 -14.32
N PHE A 64 4.68 2.60 -15.34
CA PHE A 64 4.28 1.52 -16.23
C PHE A 64 5.49 0.88 -16.94
N HIS A 65 5.41 -0.42 -17.20
CA HIS A 65 6.41 -1.13 -17.99
C HIS A 65 5.80 -2.40 -18.61
N TYR A 66 6.48 -2.96 -19.62
CA TYR A 66 6.02 -4.17 -20.29
C TYR A 66 6.00 -5.37 -19.34
N PHE A 67 4.88 -6.09 -19.30
CA PHE A 67 4.73 -7.32 -18.54
C PHE A 67 4.88 -8.54 -19.47
N GLY A 68 5.95 -9.31 -19.26
CA GLY A 68 6.29 -10.45 -20.12
C GLY A 68 5.41 -11.69 -19.96
N ASN A 69 4.65 -11.79 -18.87
CA ASN A 69 3.84 -12.96 -18.52
C ASN A 69 4.65 -14.29 -18.57
N PHE A 70 5.89 -14.28 -18.08
CA PHE A 70 6.79 -15.44 -18.12
C PHE A 70 6.29 -16.59 -17.23
N GLU A 71 5.67 -16.24 -16.10
CA GLU A 71 5.04 -17.16 -15.14
C GLU A 71 3.70 -17.71 -15.65
N LYS A 72 3.17 -17.18 -16.76
CA LYS A 72 1.89 -17.58 -17.38
C LYS A 72 0.69 -17.46 -16.43
N ILE A 73 0.67 -16.40 -15.62
CA ILE A 73 -0.48 -16.07 -14.75
C ILE A 73 -1.65 -15.47 -15.54
N LEU A 74 -1.38 -14.95 -16.75
CA LEU A 74 -2.39 -14.41 -17.67
C LEU A 74 -2.50 -15.25 -18.95
N PRO A 75 -3.58 -15.10 -19.73
CA PRO A 75 -3.67 -15.71 -21.07
C PRO A 75 -2.49 -15.35 -21.97
N VAL A 76 -2.06 -16.29 -22.80
CA VAL A 76 -0.98 -16.05 -23.77
C VAL A 76 -1.53 -15.20 -24.93
N LEU A 77 -0.87 -14.10 -25.24
CA LEU A 77 -1.23 -13.25 -26.37
C LEU A 77 -0.89 -13.90 -27.71
N LEU A 78 -1.67 -13.56 -28.74
CA LEU A 78 -1.36 -13.95 -30.12
C LEU A 78 -0.04 -13.31 -30.56
N ARG A 79 0.71 -14.00 -31.42
CA ARG A 79 2.03 -13.57 -31.92
C ARG A 79 1.94 -12.48 -33.01
N ASP A 80 0.81 -11.81 -33.17
CA ASP A 80 0.61 -10.77 -34.18
C ASP A 80 1.01 -9.37 -33.69
N HIS A 81 1.52 -9.27 -32.46
CA HIS A 81 2.03 -8.04 -31.83
C HIS A 81 1.02 -6.90 -31.74
N ARG A 82 -0.28 -7.19 -31.87
CA ARG A 82 -1.34 -6.17 -31.75
C ARG A 82 -1.70 -5.85 -30.31
N GLU A 83 -1.26 -6.70 -29.39
CA GLU A 83 -1.58 -6.63 -27.99
C GLU A 83 -0.34 -6.75 -27.14
N SER A 84 -0.36 -6.10 -25.98
CA SER A 84 0.72 -6.17 -25.02
C SER A 84 0.15 -6.04 -23.61
N TYR A 85 0.84 -6.67 -22.66
CA TYR A 85 0.56 -6.46 -21.25
C TYR A 85 1.49 -5.38 -20.70
N PHE A 86 0.94 -4.50 -19.88
CA PHE A 86 1.69 -3.50 -19.13
C PHE A 86 1.35 -3.60 -17.66
N GLU A 87 2.34 -3.44 -16.80
CA GLU A 87 2.23 -3.49 -15.34
C GLU A 87 2.50 -2.11 -14.74
N VAL A 88 1.77 -1.77 -13.68
CA VAL A 88 2.04 -0.62 -12.80
C VAL A 88 1.89 -1.03 -11.33
N GLY A 89 2.56 -0.27 -10.46
CA GLY A 89 2.45 -0.43 -9.01
C GLY A 89 3.78 -0.68 -8.31
N ASN A 90 4.89 -0.81 -9.03
CA ASN A 90 6.19 -0.80 -8.37
C ASN A 90 6.58 0.64 -8.01
N LEU A 91 6.56 0.97 -6.72
CA LEU A 91 6.84 2.28 -6.16
C LEU A 91 8.36 2.58 -6.02
N ASN A 92 9.24 1.66 -6.43
CA ASN A 92 10.68 1.90 -6.41
C ASN A 92 11.10 2.86 -7.54
N THR A 93 11.32 4.12 -7.20
CA THR A 93 11.74 5.17 -8.14
C THR A 93 13.18 5.02 -8.63
N GLU A 94 14.01 4.19 -8.01
CA GLU A 94 15.34 3.86 -8.56
C GLU A 94 15.22 2.97 -9.80
N THR A 95 14.24 2.07 -9.83
CA THR A 95 13.97 1.20 -10.99
C THR A 95 13.01 1.85 -11.98
N TYR A 96 11.97 2.52 -11.49
CA TYR A 96 10.93 3.15 -12.28
C TYR A 96 10.73 4.60 -11.82
N SER A 97 11.58 5.51 -12.28
CA SER A 97 11.60 6.91 -11.80
C SER A 97 10.23 7.58 -11.85
N LYS A 98 9.50 7.39 -12.96
CA LYS A 98 8.14 7.90 -13.17
C LYS A 98 7.08 7.36 -12.20
N ALA A 99 7.40 6.38 -11.36
CA ALA A 99 6.51 6.00 -10.26
C ALA A 99 6.29 7.17 -9.28
N GLU A 100 7.20 8.16 -9.25
CA GLU A 100 7.02 9.40 -8.48
C GLU A 100 5.80 10.22 -8.92
N ASP A 101 5.35 10.07 -10.16
CA ASP A 101 4.18 10.76 -10.72
C ASP A 101 2.84 10.20 -10.20
N LEU A 102 2.83 9.00 -9.58
CA LEU A 102 1.62 8.47 -8.93
C LEU A 102 1.13 9.45 -7.85
N PRO A 103 -0.15 9.49 -7.46
CA PRO A 103 -0.58 10.38 -6.37
C PRO A 103 0.06 10.04 -5.02
N ASP A 104 0.25 11.06 -4.18
CA ASP A 104 0.83 10.89 -2.85
C ASP A 104 0.06 9.86 -2.00
N TYR A 105 -1.27 9.81 -2.10
CA TYR A 105 -2.07 8.85 -1.34
C TYR A 105 -1.75 7.39 -1.70
N VAL A 106 -1.28 7.11 -2.93
CA VAL A 106 -0.82 5.78 -3.36
C VAL A 106 0.55 5.47 -2.77
N ARG A 107 1.44 6.47 -2.73
CA ARG A 107 2.85 6.32 -2.37
C ARG A 107 3.16 6.49 -0.88
N LYS A 108 2.30 7.16 -0.11
CA LYS A 108 2.64 7.70 1.22
C LYS A 108 3.16 6.68 2.22
N ASP A 109 2.74 5.42 2.13
CA ASP A 109 3.15 4.38 3.07
C ASP A 109 4.42 3.62 2.64
N TYR A 110 4.93 3.91 1.43
CA TYR A 110 6.15 3.30 0.91
C TYR A 110 7.39 3.75 1.68
N GLY A 111 8.21 2.80 2.13
CA GLY A 111 9.45 3.08 2.85
C GLY A 111 9.29 3.50 4.33
N LEU A 112 8.07 3.77 4.80
CA LEU A 112 7.82 4.19 6.19
C LEU A 112 7.66 3.01 7.18
N SER A 113 7.38 1.80 6.69
CA SER A 113 7.11 0.65 7.55
C SER A 113 8.28 -0.34 7.61
N LEU A 114 8.45 -0.99 8.76
CA LEU A 114 9.35 -2.14 8.96
C LEU A 114 9.03 -3.32 7.99
N GLY A 115 7.88 -3.27 7.30
CA GLY A 115 7.42 -4.22 6.29
C GLY A 115 7.51 -3.68 4.85
N TYR A 116 8.55 -2.91 4.50
CA TYR A 116 8.73 -2.26 3.19
C TYR A 116 8.51 -3.18 1.97
N ARG A 117 8.74 -4.49 2.11
CA ARG A 117 8.49 -5.47 1.03
C ARG A 117 7.01 -5.69 0.79
N GLN A 118 6.22 -5.73 1.86
CA GLN A 118 4.78 -5.98 1.78
C GLN A 118 4.04 -4.75 1.24
N CYS A 119 4.52 -3.53 1.52
CA CYS A 119 3.87 -2.31 1.06
C CYS A 119 4.04 -2.02 -0.44
N ASN A 120 4.84 -2.80 -1.18
CA ASN A 120 5.13 -2.58 -2.60
C ASN A 120 4.94 -3.87 -3.44
N LYS A 121 4.07 -4.78 -3.01
CA LYS A 121 3.84 -6.05 -3.71
C LYS A 121 2.67 -6.04 -4.68
N ASP A 122 1.76 -5.07 -4.56
CA ASP A 122 0.53 -5.01 -5.35
C ASP A 122 0.77 -4.47 -6.76
N ARG A 123 0.13 -5.09 -7.75
CA ARG A 123 0.23 -4.67 -9.16
C ARG A 123 -1.12 -4.62 -9.84
N ILE A 124 -1.22 -3.71 -10.81
CA ILE A 124 -2.26 -3.74 -11.83
C ILE A 124 -1.58 -4.09 -13.15
N ILE A 125 -2.12 -5.08 -13.85
CA ILE A 125 -1.69 -5.43 -15.20
C ILE A 125 -2.83 -5.17 -16.16
N ILE A 126 -2.57 -4.44 -17.24
CA ILE A 126 -3.55 -4.17 -18.29
C ILE A 126 -3.14 -4.83 -19.59
N ARG A 127 -4.12 -5.34 -20.32
CA ARG A 127 -3.98 -5.74 -21.72
C ARG A 127 -4.38 -4.57 -22.60
N LEU A 128 -3.45 -4.08 -23.41
CA LEU A 128 -3.70 -2.99 -24.35
C LEU A 128 -3.79 -3.51 -25.78
N ARG A 129 -4.75 -2.99 -26.54
CA ARG A 129 -4.88 -3.16 -27.99
C ARG A 129 -5.21 -1.81 -28.61
N GLN A 130 -4.26 -1.20 -29.32
CA GLN A 130 -4.47 0.08 -30.01
C GLN A 130 -5.08 1.20 -29.14
N GLY A 131 -4.71 1.27 -27.85
CA GLY A 131 -5.23 2.25 -26.88
C GLY A 131 -6.44 1.79 -26.07
N ASP A 132 -7.11 0.71 -26.50
CA ASP A 132 -8.17 0.08 -25.73
C ASP A 132 -7.59 -0.82 -24.64
N VAL A 133 -8.10 -0.67 -23.42
CA VAL A 133 -7.84 -1.62 -22.33
C VAL A 133 -8.83 -2.78 -22.47
N THR A 134 -8.35 -3.90 -22.99
CA THR A 134 -9.19 -5.07 -23.27
C THR A 134 -9.30 -6.02 -22.08
N ALA A 135 -8.42 -5.90 -21.09
CA ALA A 135 -8.52 -6.58 -19.79
C ALA A 135 -7.72 -5.84 -18.72
N THR A 136 -8.20 -5.87 -17.48
CA THR A 136 -7.51 -5.35 -16.30
C THR A 136 -7.39 -6.46 -15.27
N TYR A 137 -6.19 -6.68 -14.74
CA TYR A 137 -5.91 -7.66 -13.71
C TYR A 137 -5.33 -6.97 -12.49
N VAL A 138 -5.69 -7.45 -11.31
CA VAL A 138 -5.01 -7.13 -10.05
C VAL A 138 -4.25 -8.35 -9.58
N THR A 139 -3.05 -8.16 -9.05
CA THR A 139 -2.18 -9.25 -8.60
C THR A 139 -1.22 -8.79 -7.52
N GLU A 140 -0.50 -9.73 -6.91
CA GLU A 140 0.57 -9.45 -5.94
C GLU A 140 1.78 -10.35 -6.18
N HIS A 141 2.95 -9.89 -5.75
CA HIS A 141 4.10 -10.78 -5.59
C HIS A 141 3.93 -11.71 -4.39
N LYS A 142 4.41 -12.95 -4.52
CA LYS A 142 4.49 -13.91 -3.42
C LYS A 142 5.41 -13.40 -2.32
N GLU A 143 5.03 -13.66 -1.08
CA GLU A 143 5.84 -13.29 0.10
C GLU A 143 7.14 -14.12 0.19
N ASP A 144 7.08 -15.38 -0.20
CA ASP A 144 8.16 -16.38 -0.15
C ASP A 144 8.71 -16.75 -1.53
N GLY A 145 8.23 -16.10 -2.59
CA GLY A 145 8.66 -16.36 -3.96
C GLY A 145 10.09 -15.92 -4.26
N GLY A 146 10.60 -16.32 -5.42
CA GLY A 146 11.84 -15.77 -5.98
C GLY A 146 11.75 -14.24 -6.17
N ARG A 147 12.83 -13.61 -6.67
CA ARG A 147 12.85 -12.16 -6.92
C ARG A 147 11.69 -11.73 -7.86
N GLY A 148 10.59 -11.25 -7.29
CA GLY A 148 9.44 -10.70 -8.02
C GLY A 148 8.45 -11.74 -8.57
N GLU A 149 8.42 -12.96 -8.04
CA GLU A 149 7.46 -13.97 -8.52
C GLU A 149 6.01 -13.57 -8.20
N PHE A 150 5.12 -13.66 -9.20
CA PHE A 150 3.70 -13.36 -9.05
C PHE A 150 2.92 -14.53 -8.45
N ASP A 151 1.90 -14.20 -7.65
CA ASP A 151 0.96 -15.18 -7.11
C ASP A 151 -0.24 -15.36 -8.06
N SER A 152 -0.26 -16.49 -8.77
CA SER A 152 -1.35 -16.84 -9.70
C SER A 152 -2.70 -17.01 -9.00
N GLU A 153 -2.72 -17.44 -7.73
CA GLU A 153 -3.96 -17.63 -6.97
C GLU A 153 -4.52 -16.29 -6.45
N ARG A 154 -3.67 -15.26 -6.38
CA ARG A 154 -4.02 -13.87 -6.06
C ARG A 154 -4.13 -12.98 -7.30
N THR A 155 -4.14 -13.58 -8.49
CA THR A 155 -4.29 -12.86 -9.75
C THR A 155 -5.75 -12.93 -10.19
N HIS A 156 -6.40 -11.77 -10.28
CA HIS A 156 -7.83 -11.68 -10.54
C HIS A 156 -8.12 -10.80 -11.73
N LEU A 157 -9.05 -11.22 -12.59
CA LEU A 157 -9.58 -10.38 -13.66
C LEU A 157 -10.59 -9.40 -13.05
N VAL A 158 -10.41 -8.11 -13.29
CA VAL A 158 -11.33 -7.07 -12.84
C VAL A 158 -12.37 -6.85 -13.94
N ASN A 159 -13.64 -6.97 -13.56
CA ASN A 159 -14.76 -6.65 -14.45
C ASN A 159 -14.75 -5.13 -14.75
N PRO A 160 -14.87 -4.70 -16.02
CA PRO A 160 -14.99 -3.28 -16.35
C PRO A 160 -16.11 -2.54 -15.61
N ASP A 161 -17.21 -3.21 -15.25
CA ASP A 161 -18.28 -2.60 -14.44
C ASP A 161 -17.82 -2.26 -13.03
N LEU A 162 -16.91 -3.04 -12.45
CA LEU A 162 -16.31 -2.71 -11.16
C LEU A 162 -15.43 -1.46 -11.27
N ILE A 163 -14.70 -1.29 -12.37
CA ILE A 163 -13.96 -0.05 -12.63
C ILE A 163 -14.91 1.15 -12.73
N ARG A 164 -16.10 1.00 -13.33
CA ARG A 164 -17.13 2.05 -13.36
C ARG A 164 -17.64 2.40 -11.97
N ILE A 165 -17.90 1.41 -11.12
CA ILE A 165 -18.31 1.61 -9.72
C ILE A 165 -17.23 2.38 -8.96
N ILE A 166 -15.95 2.02 -9.12
CA ILE A 166 -14.84 2.69 -8.43
C ILE A 166 -14.65 4.14 -8.92
N ARG A 167 -15.00 4.40 -10.18
CA ARG A 167 -14.94 5.73 -10.80
C ARG A 167 -16.18 6.60 -10.52
N ASP A 168 -17.15 6.13 -9.75
CA ASP A 168 -18.30 6.95 -9.41
C ASP A 168 -17.80 8.23 -8.69
N PRO A 169 -18.12 9.44 -9.18
CA PRO A 169 -17.65 10.68 -8.54
C PRO A 169 -18.17 10.86 -7.11
N GLU A 170 -19.22 10.15 -6.71
CA GLU A 170 -19.74 10.14 -5.34
C GLU A 170 -18.99 9.15 -4.43
N LEU A 171 -18.20 8.23 -5.00
CA LEU A 171 -17.41 7.27 -4.24
C LEU A 171 -16.03 7.84 -3.88
N GLU A 172 -15.96 8.47 -2.72
CA GLU A 172 -14.69 8.96 -2.18
C GLU A 172 -13.71 7.83 -1.83
N LEU A 173 -12.40 8.12 -1.89
CA LEU A 173 -11.33 7.19 -1.55
C LEU A 173 -11.51 6.59 -0.15
N ALA A 174 -11.87 7.39 0.85
CA ALA A 174 -12.05 6.91 2.23
C ALA A 174 -13.19 5.89 2.32
N THR A 175 -14.31 6.16 1.66
CA THR A 175 -15.46 5.25 1.57
C THR A 175 -15.09 3.96 0.85
N PHE A 176 -14.39 4.06 -0.28
CA PHE A 176 -13.89 2.88 -1.00
C PHE A 176 -12.96 2.01 -0.14
N LEU A 177 -12.03 2.62 0.60
CA LEU A 177 -11.14 1.89 1.51
C LEU A 177 -11.88 1.26 2.69
N ASP A 178 -12.92 1.90 3.23
CA ASP A 178 -13.76 1.31 4.29
C ASP A 178 -14.53 0.10 3.77
N GLN A 179 -15.22 0.24 2.63
CA GLN A 179 -16.03 -0.81 2.04
C GLN A 179 -15.21 -2.04 1.62
N THR A 180 -13.98 -1.82 1.12
CA THR A 180 -13.05 -2.91 0.77
C THR A 180 -12.38 -3.56 1.99
N GLY A 181 -12.66 -3.05 3.20
CA GLY A 181 -12.14 -3.57 4.46
C GLY A 181 -10.66 -3.24 4.69
N TYR A 182 -10.14 -2.17 4.08
CA TYR A 182 -8.72 -1.84 4.09
C TYR A 182 -8.12 -1.83 5.50
N MET A 183 -8.75 -1.13 6.45
CA MET A 183 -8.27 -1.06 7.84
C MET A 183 -8.42 -2.39 8.60
N GLY A 184 -9.30 -3.29 8.15
CA GLY A 184 -9.72 -4.48 8.89
C GLY A 184 -10.73 -4.15 10.00
N LEU A 185 -11.70 -5.03 10.22
CA LEU A 185 -12.78 -4.82 11.20
C LEU A 185 -12.25 -4.56 12.61
N SER A 186 -11.19 -5.28 13.03
CA SER A 186 -10.62 -5.16 14.37
C SER A 186 -9.95 -3.80 14.61
N LEU A 187 -9.21 -3.26 13.64
CA LEU A 187 -8.60 -1.94 13.75
C LEU A 187 -9.66 -0.84 13.65
N ARG A 188 -10.63 -0.99 12.75
CA ARG A 188 -11.77 -0.06 12.63
C ARG A 188 -12.53 0.06 13.94
N GLU A 189 -12.89 -1.07 14.57
CA GLU A 189 -13.57 -1.07 15.87
C GLU A 189 -12.70 -0.46 16.98
N ARG A 190 -11.40 -0.75 16.99
CA ARG A 190 -10.47 -0.14 17.96
C ARG A 190 -10.40 1.37 17.79
N LEU A 191 -10.32 1.86 16.56
CA LEU A 191 -10.34 3.29 16.26
C LEU A 191 -11.67 3.91 16.64
N LEU A 192 -12.81 3.36 16.22
CA LEU A 192 -14.14 3.87 16.58
C LEU A 192 -14.36 3.90 18.10
N ARG A 193 -13.87 2.90 18.85
CA ARG A 193 -13.88 2.93 20.32
C ARG A 193 -13.04 4.07 20.87
N ALA A 194 -11.83 4.28 20.35
CA ALA A 194 -10.97 5.39 20.75
C ALA A 194 -11.61 6.76 20.42
N PHE A 195 -12.25 6.90 19.25
CA PHE A 195 -13.00 8.10 18.88
C PHE A 195 -14.14 8.38 19.84
N LYS A 196 -14.96 7.38 20.13
CA LYS A 196 -16.06 7.51 21.08
C LYS A 196 -15.55 7.91 22.47
N GLN A 197 -14.48 7.29 22.93
CA GLN A 197 -13.87 7.64 24.21
C GLN A 197 -13.34 9.09 24.22
N LYS A 198 -12.71 9.54 23.13
CA LYS A 198 -12.21 10.91 23.00
C LYS A 198 -13.34 11.93 22.88
N SER A 199 -14.43 11.63 22.17
CA SER A 199 -15.62 12.48 22.11
C SER A 199 -16.30 12.59 23.46
N ASP A 200 -16.43 11.47 24.19
CA ASP A 200 -17.05 11.45 25.53
C ASP A 200 -16.23 12.29 26.53
N VAL A 201 -14.89 12.25 26.41
CA VAL A 201 -13.98 13.11 27.20
C VAL A 201 -14.13 14.59 26.85
N ILE A 202 -14.25 14.94 25.56
CA ILE A 202 -14.44 16.33 25.12
C ILE A 202 -15.83 16.87 25.51
N SER A 203 -16.88 16.04 25.45
CA SER A 203 -18.22 16.42 25.90
C SER A 203 -18.34 16.58 27.41
N GLY A 204 -17.41 16.02 28.19
CA GLY A 204 -17.35 16.21 29.65
C GLY A 204 -16.72 17.54 30.09
N GLU A 205 -16.21 18.35 29.16
CA GLU A 205 -15.48 19.59 29.47
C GLU A 205 -16.17 20.87 29.00
N TYR A 206 -17.31 20.78 28.30
CA TYR A 206 -18.10 21.94 27.87
C TYR A 206 -19.60 21.72 28.07
N ASP A 207 -20.08 21.96 29.29
CA ASP A 207 -21.48 22.29 29.53
C ASP A 207 -21.72 23.77 29.14
N SER A 208 -22.02 24.04 27.87
CA SER A 208 -22.73 25.23 27.36
C SER A 208 -23.16 25.01 25.89
N GLU A 209 -24.44 25.23 25.60
CA GLU A 209 -25.18 24.93 24.34
C GLU A 209 -24.68 25.64 23.03
N PRO A 210 -25.12 25.17 21.83
CA PRO A 210 -24.28 25.15 20.61
C PRO A 210 -24.57 26.28 19.60
N PRO A 211 -23.82 26.32 18.49
CA PRO A 211 -24.54 26.13 17.22
C PRO A 211 -23.87 25.15 16.24
N GLU A 212 -24.72 24.68 15.33
CA GLU A 212 -24.51 23.73 14.23
C GLU A 212 -23.22 23.98 13.41
N ARG A 213 -22.39 22.94 13.21
CA ARG A 213 -21.95 22.48 11.87
C ARG A 213 -21.00 21.28 11.83
N SER A 214 -21.20 20.52 10.75
CA SER A 214 -20.29 19.65 9.96
C SER A 214 -19.53 18.52 10.65
N GLY A 215 -19.74 17.31 10.12
CA GLY A 215 -18.96 16.12 10.45
C GLY A 215 -17.45 16.29 10.19
N PRO A 216 -16.62 15.38 10.74
CA PRO A 216 -15.18 15.55 10.78
C PRO A 216 -14.57 15.51 9.38
N ASP A 217 -13.64 16.43 9.12
CA ASP A 217 -12.95 16.55 7.84
C ASP A 217 -11.93 15.42 7.61
N GLN A 218 -11.49 15.26 6.36
CA GLN A 218 -10.51 14.26 5.90
C GLN A 218 -9.18 14.33 6.67
N ASN A 219 -8.78 15.54 7.07
CA ASN A 219 -7.49 15.83 7.72
C ASN A 219 -7.42 15.20 9.12
N THR A 220 -8.56 15.17 9.81
CA THR A 220 -8.71 14.57 11.15
C THR A 220 -8.45 13.06 11.12
N TRP A 221 -8.82 12.37 10.04
CA TRP A 221 -8.59 10.94 9.89
C TRP A 221 -7.12 10.61 9.60
N ASP A 222 -6.46 11.39 8.76
CA ASP A 222 -5.05 11.20 8.41
C ASP A 222 -4.11 11.44 9.61
N ASP A 223 -4.40 12.43 10.47
CA ASP A 223 -3.62 12.72 11.68
C ASP A 223 -3.78 11.64 12.77
N LEU A 224 -4.97 11.04 12.88
CA LEU A 224 -5.24 9.96 13.84
C LEU A 224 -4.65 8.63 13.42
N VAL A 225 -4.65 8.31 12.13
CA VAL A 225 -3.88 7.17 11.62
C VAL A 225 -2.39 7.40 11.87
N ARG A 226 -1.87 8.61 11.67
CA ARG A 226 -0.47 8.92 11.98
C ARG A 226 -0.13 8.75 13.46
N THR A 227 -1.00 9.17 14.39
CA THR A 227 -0.77 9.05 15.84
C THR A 227 -1.02 7.64 16.40
N THR A 228 -1.93 6.84 15.83
CA THR A 228 -2.13 5.45 16.26
C THR A 228 -1.06 4.48 15.76
N TRP A 229 -0.27 4.89 14.76
CA TRP A 229 0.90 4.17 14.26
C TRP A 229 2.23 4.71 14.83
N ASP A 230 2.18 5.63 15.80
CA ASP A 230 3.34 6.09 16.55
C ASP A 230 3.68 5.06 17.66
N PRO A 231 4.83 4.37 17.63
CA PRO A 231 5.14 3.30 18.57
C PRO A 231 5.41 3.78 20.02
N GLU A 232 5.21 5.06 20.34
CA GLU A 232 5.49 5.63 21.66
C GLU A 232 4.27 6.13 22.46
N GLN A 233 3.11 5.47 22.37
CA GLN A 233 2.05 5.68 23.38
C GLN A 233 1.42 4.38 23.88
N HIS A 234 1.99 3.85 24.97
CA HIS A 234 1.29 3.44 26.21
C HIS A 234 2.30 2.78 27.17
N GLN A 235 2.72 3.50 28.21
CA GLN A 235 3.34 2.91 29.41
C GLN A 235 2.42 3.14 30.62
N THR A 236 1.82 2.05 31.11
CA THR A 236 1.49 1.68 32.51
C THR A 236 0.58 0.45 32.40
N THR A 237 0.80 -0.73 32.97
CA THR A 237 1.74 -1.21 33.99
C THR A 237 1.69 -2.75 33.94
N SER A 238 2.81 -3.42 33.68
CA SER A 238 3.10 -4.73 34.26
C SER A 238 4.61 -4.88 34.38
N GLN A 239 5.05 -5.13 35.61
CA GLN A 239 6.45 -5.27 35.97
C GLN A 239 7.03 -6.56 35.39
N LEU A 240 7.67 -6.51 34.22
CA LEU A 240 8.75 -7.43 33.83
C LEU A 240 9.48 -6.95 32.56
N GLY A 241 10.11 -5.77 32.58
CA GLY A 241 10.77 -5.24 31.37
C GLY A 241 11.87 -4.20 31.60
N LEU A 242 12.39 -4.10 32.83
CA LEU A 242 13.28 -3.00 33.24
C LEU A 242 14.78 -3.34 33.29
N SER A 243 15.26 -4.45 32.68
CA SER A 243 16.68 -4.86 32.86
C SER A 243 17.58 -4.91 31.61
N LEU A 244 17.10 -4.67 30.38
CA LEU A 244 17.99 -4.72 29.20
C LEU A 244 18.42 -3.34 28.66
N ARG A 245 17.56 -2.33 28.59
CA ARG A 245 17.90 -1.08 27.88
C ARG A 245 18.83 -0.13 28.65
N GLN A 246 18.89 -0.22 29.99
CA GLN A 246 19.82 0.58 30.81
C GLN A 246 21.21 -0.07 30.98
N ARG A 247 21.33 -1.38 30.71
CA ARG A 247 22.64 -2.07 30.78
C ARG A 247 23.47 -1.85 29.52
N PHE A 248 22.84 -1.75 28.35
CA PHE A 248 23.58 -1.59 27.09
C PHE A 248 24.16 -0.20 26.89
N THR A 249 23.51 0.88 27.35
CA THR A 249 24.07 2.23 27.23
C THR A 249 25.24 2.46 28.20
N SER A 250 25.15 1.94 29.42
CA SER A 250 26.21 2.09 30.42
C SER A 250 27.45 1.25 30.10
N VAL A 251 27.28 -0.01 29.64
CA VAL A 251 28.40 -0.86 29.23
C VAL A 251 29.11 -0.31 27.99
N PHE A 252 28.35 0.22 27.03
CA PHE A 252 28.95 0.78 25.80
C PHE A 252 29.77 2.05 26.08
N VAL A 253 29.29 2.92 26.97
CA VAL A 253 30.03 4.12 27.41
C VAL A 253 31.29 3.73 28.18
N VAL A 254 31.23 2.76 29.09
CA VAL A 254 32.40 2.27 29.83
C VAL A 254 33.43 1.64 28.89
N MET A 255 33.00 0.85 27.91
CA MET A 255 33.90 0.26 26.91
C MET A 255 34.60 1.31 26.04
N LEU A 256 33.89 2.38 25.65
CA LEU A 256 34.46 3.50 24.90
C LEU A 256 35.53 4.27 25.70
N VAL A 257 35.27 4.52 26.98
CA VAL A 257 36.22 5.19 27.89
C VAL A 257 37.46 4.31 28.11
N VAL A 258 37.29 3.00 28.32
CA VAL A 258 38.43 2.08 28.47
C VAL A 258 39.26 2.03 27.19
N LEU A 259 38.64 1.98 26.00
CA LEU A 259 39.36 2.02 24.72
C LEU A 259 40.16 3.32 24.55
N LEU A 260 39.59 4.46 24.94
CA LEU A 260 40.26 5.77 24.92
C LEU A 260 41.46 5.83 25.87
N VAL A 261 41.33 5.29 27.07
CA VAL A 261 42.44 5.25 28.04
C VAL A 261 43.57 4.34 27.55
N ILE A 262 43.24 3.17 27.02
CA ILE A 262 44.23 2.22 26.47
C ILE A 262 44.97 2.87 25.28
N THR A 263 44.25 3.53 24.37
CA THR A 263 44.86 4.20 23.21
C THR A 263 45.78 5.36 23.63
N LEU A 264 45.40 6.16 24.64
CA LEU A 264 46.27 7.19 25.22
C LEU A 264 47.54 6.60 25.84
N ILE A 265 47.43 5.53 26.63
CA ILE A 265 48.59 4.87 27.24
C ILE A 265 49.53 4.32 26.16
N VAL A 266 48.97 3.69 25.11
CA VAL A 266 49.77 3.18 23.98
C VAL A 266 50.47 4.31 23.23
N LEU A 267 49.81 5.46 23.02
CA LEU A 267 50.42 6.63 22.39
C LEU A 267 51.57 7.22 23.22
N VAL A 268 51.44 7.25 24.56
CA VAL A 268 52.51 7.67 25.47
C VAL A 268 53.69 6.70 25.43
N ILE A 269 53.45 5.39 25.45
CA ILE A 269 54.52 4.37 25.37
C ILE A 269 55.25 4.44 24.02
N LEU A 270 54.53 4.76 22.94
CA LEU A 270 55.11 4.90 21.59
C LEU A 270 55.77 6.27 21.35
N GLY A 271 55.76 7.17 22.34
CA GLY A 271 56.34 8.52 22.22
C GLY A 271 55.65 9.40 21.18
N LYS A 272 54.37 9.11 20.88
CA LYS A 272 53.55 9.84 19.90
C LYS A 272 52.61 10.85 20.56
N LEU A 273 52.76 11.07 21.86
CA LEU A 273 52.01 12.01 22.68
C LEU A 273 52.97 12.87 23.52
#